data_AF-A0A496A4D0-F1
#
_entry.id   AF-A0A496A4D0-F1
#
_cell.length_a   1.000
_cell.length_b   1.000
_cell.length_c   1.000
_cell.angle_alpha   90.00
_cell.angle_beta   90.00
_cell.angle_gamma   90.00
#
_symmetry.space_group_name_H-M   'P 1'
#
loop_
_entity.id
_entity.type
_entity.pdbx_description
1 polymer ?
#
loop_
_entity_poly.entity_id
_entity_poly.type
_entity_poly.pdbx_seq_one_letter_code
_entity_poly.pdbx_strand_id
1 'polypeptide(L)'
;MASSLKPVTFKVTQQQLDWLEQESEKTGLNKVEIVRRALDDYKDVQAEKEQSQYFTLQQQQNIKIMAKMQNISEAEVIRKAVERETRFIAKSQKRRS
;
A
#
# COMPACT_ATOMS: atom_id res chain seq x y z
N MET A 1 -13.81 24.80 -18.85
CA MET A 1 -14.51 23.84 -17.98
C MET A 1 -14.06 24.08 -16.55
N ALA A 2 -14.75 24.95 -15.80
CA ALA A 2 -14.45 25.16 -14.39
C ALA A 2 -15.01 23.95 -13.62
N SER A 3 -14.15 22.99 -13.29
CA SER A 3 -14.47 21.94 -12.32
C SER A 3 -14.72 22.64 -10.98
N SER A 4 -15.99 22.85 -10.63
CA SER A 4 -16.36 23.34 -9.31
C SER A 4 -16.17 22.20 -8.31
N LEU A 5 -14.92 22.04 -7.87
CA LEU A 5 -14.58 21.12 -6.79
C LEU A 5 -15.48 21.45 -5.60
N LYS A 6 -16.26 20.46 -5.16
CA LYS A 6 -17.18 20.63 -4.03
C LYS A 6 -16.35 20.90 -2.77
N PRO A 7 -16.71 21.91 -1.97
CA PRO A 7 -16.04 22.12 -0.68
C PRO A 7 -16.27 20.89 0.20
N VAL A 8 -15.19 20.37 0.77
CA VAL A 8 -15.21 19.26 1.72
C VAL A 8 -14.99 19.82 3.12
N THR A 9 -15.85 19.45 4.05
CA THR A 9 -15.73 19.82 5.46
C THR A 9 -15.35 18.59 6.29
N PHE A 10 -14.44 18.78 7.23
CA PHE A 10 -13.96 17.72 8.11
C PHE A 10 -14.28 18.06 9.56
N LYS A 11 -14.66 17.05 10.34
CA LYS A 11 -14.67 17.17 11.80
C LYS A 11 -13.26 16.84 12.28
N VAL A 12 -12.62 17.81 12.94
CA VAL A 12 -11.28 17.67 13.50
C VAL A 12 -11.36 17.76 15.03
N THR A 13 -10.50 16.99 15.68
CA THR A 13 -10.33 17.04 17.13
C THR A 13 -9.47 18.24 17.53
N GLN A 14 -9.54 18.65 18.80
CA GLN A 14 -8.73 19.76 19.31
C GLN A 14 -7.23 19.49 19.13
N GLN A 15 -6.78 18.27 19.42
CA GLN A 15 -5.38 17.88 19.23
C GLN A 15 -4.92 18.03 17.77
N GLN A 16 -5.78 17.73 16.80
CA GLN A 16 -5.47 17.91 15.38
C GLN A 16 -5.42 19.39 14.98
N LEU A 17 -6.25 20.24 15.60
CA LEU A 17 -6.18 21.69 15.40
C LEU A 17 -4.88 22.26 15.95
N ASP A 18 -4.47 21.85 17.15
CA ASP A 18 -3.23 22.30 17.77
C ASP A 18 -2.02 21.89 16.92
N TRP A 19 -2.03 20.67 16.38
CA TRP A 19 -1.01 20.20 15.44
C TRP A 19 -0.97 21.04 14.15
N LEU A 20 -2.13 21.36 13.56
CA LEU A 20 -2.22 22.20 12.37
C LEU A 20 -1.70 23.63 12.62
N GLU A 21 -1.89 24.17 13.82
CA GLU A 21 -1.35 25.47 14.21
C GLU A 21 0.17 25.44 14.27
N GLN A 22 0.74 24.45 14.95
CA GLN A 22 2.19 24.29 15.04
C GLN A 22 2.83 24.11 13.66
N GLU A 23 2.22 23.32 12.77
CA GLU A 23 2.73 23.15 11.41
C GLU A 23 2.56 24.40 10.55
N SER A 24 1.49 25.17 10.75
CA SER A 24 1.30 26.46 10.09
C SER A 24 2.38 27.46 10.48
N GLU A 25 2.75 27.50 11.77
CA GLU A 25 3.82 28.35 12.28
C GLU A 25 5.20 27.94 11.75
N LYS A 26 5.49 26.63 11.70
CA LYS A 26 6.79 26.12 11.21
C LYS A 26 6.98 26.32 9.72
N THR A 27 5.95 26.07 8.93
CA THR A 27 6.04 26.05 7.46
C THR A 27 5.67 27.39 6.82
N GLY A 28 4.98 28.27 7.56
CA GLY A 28 4.39 29.50 7.04
C GLY A 28 3.20 29.25 6.10
N LEU A 29 2.72 28.00 5.99
CA LEU A 29 1.61 27.62 5.13
C LEU A 29 0.28 27.76 5.85
N ASN A 30 -0.79 28.02 5.10
CA ASN A 30 -2.14 28.01 5.63
C ASN A 30 -2.55 26.59 6.03
N LYS A 31 -3.29 26.43 7.14
CA LYS A 31 -3.85 25.17 7.63
C LYS A 31 -4.55 24.36 6.53
N VAL A 32 -5.29 25.00 5.63
CA VAL A 32 -5.97 24.33 4.50
C VAL A 32 -4.99 23.70 3.53
N GLU A 33 -3.89 24.39 3.24
CA GLU A 33 -2.86 23.92 2.31
C GLU A 33 -2.06 22.77 2.93
N ILE A 34 -1.82 22.82 4.25
CA ILE A 34 -1.21 21.71 5.01
C ILE A 34 -2.08 20.46 4.92
N VAL A 35 -3.39 20.59 5.16
CA VAL A 35 -4.33 19.46 5.04
C VAL A 35 -4.35 18.91 3.61
N ARG A 36 -4.36 19.78 2.60
CA ARG A 36 -4.32 19.33 1.19
C ARG A 36 -3.07 18.51 0.89
N ARG A 37 -1.89 19.02 1.24
CA ARG A 37 -0.62 18.31 1.02
C ARG A 37 -0.58 16.98 1.75
N ALA A 38 -0.99 16.97 3.03
CA ALA A 38 -1.04 15.73 3.80
C ALA A 38 -1.97 14.67 3.18
N LEU A 39 -3.10 15.10 2.58
CA LEU A 39 -4.01 14.20 1.88
C LEU A 39 -3.44 13.69 0.55
N ASP A 40 -2.70 14.54 -0.17
CA ASP A 40 -2.07 14.14 -1.43
C ASP A 40 -0.90 13.17 -1.16
N ASP A 41 -0.03 13.47 -0.19
CA ASP A 41 1.04 12.57 0.26
C ASP A 41 0.47 11.21 0.72
N TYR A 42 -0.66 11.22 1.43
CA TYR A 42 -1.33 9.99 1.84
C TYR A 42 -1.84 9.17 0.66
N LYS A 43 -2.37 9.80 -0.39
CA LYS A 43 -2.80 9.09 -1.60
C LYS A 43 -1.62 8.47 -2.33
N ASP A 44 -0.51 9.17 -2.44
CA ASP A 44 0.68 8.65 -3.10
C ASP A 44 1.24 7.44 -2.35
N VAL A 45 1.32 7.52 -1.02
CA VAL A 45 1.72 6.37 -0.18
C VAL A 45 0.73 5.21 -0.29
N GLN A 46 -0.58 5.46 -0.39
CA GLN A 46 -1.56 4.39 -0.59
C GLN A 46 -1.46 3.77 -1.98
N ALA A 47 -1.26 4.59 -3.02
CA ALA A 47 -1.05 4.11 -4.38
C ALA A 47 0.23 3.26 -4.47
N GLU A 48 1.32 3.69 -3.81
CA GLU A 48 2.55 2.91 -3.70
C GLU A 48 2.34 1.61 -2.93
N LYS A 49 1.56 1.62 -1.83
CA LYS A 49 1.23 0.40 -1.07
C LYS A 49 0.37 -0.57 -1.87
N GLU A 50 -0.60 -0.08 -2.63
CA GLU A 50 -1.42 -0.89 -3.54
C GLU A 50 -0.56 -1.48 -4.66
N GLN A 51 0.37 -0.72 -5.22
CA GLN A 51 1.35 -1.22 -6.20
C GLN A 51 2.38 -2.18 -5.58
N SER A 52 2.72 -1.99 -4.29
CA SER A 52 3.68 -2.80 -3.54
C SER A 52 3.05 -4.01 -2.85
N GLN A 53 1.73 -4.23 -2.99
CA GLN A 53 1.13 -5.51 -2.60
C GLN A 53 1.58 -6.59 -3.57
N TYR A 54 2.69 -7.25 -3.24
CA TYR A 54 3.24 -8.39 -4.00
C TYR A 54 2.23 -9.53 -4.21
N PHE A 55 1.17 -9.59 -3.39
CA PHE A 55 0.11 -10.57 -3.49
C PHE A 55 -1.26 -9.89 -3.40
N THR A 56 -2.15 -10.21 -4.33
CA THR A 56 -3.55 -9.79 -4.28
C THR A 56 -4.25 -10.36 -3.03
N LEU A 57 -5.35 -9.74 -2.59
CA LEU A 57 -6.14 -10.24 -1.46
C LEU A 57 -6.53 -11.72 -1.61
N GLN A 58 -6.89 -12.15 -2.82
CA GLN A 58 -7.23 -13.54 -3.11
C GLN A 58 -6.00 -14.46 -3.00
N GLN A 59 -4.83 -14.02 -3.47
CA GLN A 59 -3.58 -14.78 -3.32
C GLN A 59 -3.18 -14.92 -1.86
N GLN A 60 -3.33 -13.87 -1.05
CA GLN A 60 -3.07 -13.93 0.39
C GLN A 60 -4.02 -14.92 1.11
N GLN A 61 -5.30 -14.93 0.73
CA GLN A 61 -6.25 -15.91 1.26
C GLN A 61 -5.86 -17.35 0.89
N ASN A 62 -5.44 -17.57 -0.36
CA ASN A 62 -4.98 -18.89 -0.81
C ASN A 62 -3.71 -19.35 -0.08
N ILE A 63 -2.74 -18.45 0.13
CA ILE A 63 -1.51 -18.73 0.90
C ILE A 63 -1.88 -19.15 2.33
N LYS A 64 -2.79 -18.42 2.98
CA LYS A 64 -3.28 -18.74 4.33
C LYS A 64 -3.96 -20.10 4.41
N ILE A 65 -4.79 -20.44 3.43
CA ILE A 65 -5.46 -21.75 3.37
C ILE A 65 -4.42 -22.86 3.20
N MET A 66 -3.46 -22.70 2.29
CA MET A 66 -2.40 -23.70 2.08
C MET A 66 -1.50 -23.88 3.30
N ALA A 67 -1.14 -22.78 3.96
CA ALA A 67 -0.34 -22.79 5.19
C ALA A 67 -1.05 -23.61 6.29
N LYS A 68 -2.37 -23.37 6.49
CA LYS A 68 -3.19 -24.13 7.44
C LYS A 68 -3.32 -25.60 7.06
N MET A 69 -3.60 -25.92 5.79
CA MET A 69 -3.77 -27.30 5.33
C MET A 69 -2.49 -28.13 5.47
N GLN A 70 -1.33 -27.51 5.26
CA GLN A 70 -0.03 -28.19 5.30
C GLN A 70 0.67 -28.05 6.66
N ASN A 71 0.06 -27.34 7.62
CA ASN A 71 0.63 -27.02 8.92
C ASN A 71 2.05 -26.43 8.84
N ILE A 72 2.26 -25.53 7.88
CA ILE A 72 3.52 -24.82 7.64
C ILE A 72 3.28 -23.31 7.65
N SER A 73 4.34 -22.52 7.81
CA SER A 73 4.24 -21.06 7.76
C SER A 73 3.88 -20.55 6.36
N GLU A 74 3.20 -19.40 6.29
CA GLU A 74 2.89 -18.72 5.03
C GLU A 74 4.15 -18.42 4.21
N ALA A 75 5.26 -18.08 4.88
CA ALA A 75 6.57 -17.87 4.25
C ALA A 75 7.09 -19.13 3.54
N GLU A 76 6.89 -20.31 4.13
CA GLU A 76 7.31 -21.58 3.54
C GLU A 76 6.47 -21.96 2.31
N VAL A 77 5.18 -21.61 2.32
CA VAL A 77 4.31 -21.76 1.14
C VAL A 77 4.82 -20.90 -0.02
N ILE A 78 5.14 -19.64 0.25
CA ILE A 78 5.67 -18.70 -0.75
C ILE A 78 7.02 -19.20 -1.29
N ARG A 79 7.94 -19.60 -0.40
CA ARG A 79 9.26 -20.13 -0.80
C ARG A 79 9.14 -21.34 -1.72
N LYS A 80 8.29 -22.31 -1.38
CA LYS A 80 8.04 -23.50 -2.22
C LYS A 80 7.44 -23.15 -3.58
N ALA A 81 6.58 -22.13 -3.65
CA ALA A 81 6.01 -21.67 -4.91
C ALA A 81 7.10 -21.06 -5.82
N VAL A 82 7.93 -20.16 -5.27
CA VAL A 82 9.04 -19.53 -6.02
C VAL A 82 10.08 -20.56 -6.47
N GLU A 83 10.43 -21.54 -5.62
CA GLU A 83 11.36 -22.61 -5.99
C GLU A 83 10.83 -23.50 -7.12
N ARG A 84 9.51 -23.76 -7.17
CA ARG A 84 8.91 -24.53 -8.26
C ARG A 84 8.98 -23.79 -9.59
N GLU A 85 8.71 -22.49 -9.56
CA GLU A 85 8.72 -21.64 -10.75
C GLU A 85 10.14 -21.44 -11.32
N THR A 86 11.11 -21.13 -10.46
CA THR A 86 12.53 -21.02 -10.88
C THR A 86 13.06 -22.33 -11.46
N ARG A 87 12.70 -23.49 -10.89
CA ARG A 87 13.05 -24.80 -11.48
C ARG A 87 12.39 -25.04 -12.83
N PHE A 88 11.15 -24.59 -13.01
CA PHE A 88 10.44 -24.70 -14.28
C PHE A 88 11.11 -23.84 -15.37
N ILE A 89 11.47 -22.60 -15.04
CA ILE A 89 12.18 -21.68 -15.94
C ILE A 89 13.56 -22.25 -16.31
N ALA A 90 14.33 -22.77 -15.34
CA ALA A 90 15.63 -23.37 -15.60
C ALA A 90 15.53 -24.60 -16.53
N LYS A 91 14.49 -25.43 -16.36
CA LYS A 91 14.24 -26.59 -17.23
C LYS A 91 13.78 -26.19 -18.63
N SER A 92 13.01 -25.12 -18.78
CA SER A 92 12.53 -24.66 -20.08
C SER A 92 13.63 -23.98 -20.89
N GLN A 93 14.57 -23.28 -20.23
CA GLN A 93 15.76 -22.71 -20.87
C GLN A 93 16.72 -23.80 -21.37
N LYS A 94 16.96 -24.85 -20.59
CA LYS A 94 17.84 -25.99 -20.98
C LYS A 94 17.32 -26.79 -22.19
N ARG A 95 16.02 -26.69 -22.51
CA ARG A 95 15.42 -27.34 -23.70
C ARG A 95 15.53 -26.48 -24.97
N ARG A 96 15.93 -25.21 -24.84
CA ARG A 96 16.05 -24.25 -25.96
C ARG A 96 17.51 -24.00 -26.37
N SER A 97 18.49 -24.55 -25.63
CA SER A 97 19.93 -24.51 -25.88
C SER A 97 20.43 -25.87 -26.35
#